data_AF-A0A1J8QRC8-F1
#
_entry.id   AF-A0A1J8QRC8-F1
#
_cell.length_a   1.000
_cell.length_b   1.000
_cell.length_c   1.000
_cell.angle_alpha   90.00
_cell.angle_beta   90.00
_cell.angle_gamma   90.00
#
_symmetry.space_group_name_H-M   'P 1'
#
loop_
_entity.id
_entity.type
_entity.pdbx_description
1 polymer ?
#
loop_
_entity_poly.entity_id
_entity_poly.type
_entity_poly.pdbx_seq_one_letter_code
_entity_poly.pdbx_strand_id
1 'polypeptide(L)'
;MHNLVSGMLAALIPNAGGTPSNELRDYTERVIVRLRDPYFRVMLTQLASKDWSEVLEEELLPLRARLAIIFQFLEDKALSSYLRRTTDRACVRGDIEGLIIAGLTPTGVVILPDCVDRTGDVQSAAILGAYASPAKFADACAERWLETYRDLLDGFKLFHYRVAFDIGRGQTLHYAVQNGNLAPFEWAPRQILIRYNH
;
A
#
# COMPACT_ATOMS: atom_id res chain seq x y z
N MET A 1 -9.15 -14.02 -29.40
CA MET A 1 -9.21 -12.71 -28.72
C MET A 1 -8.19 -11.72 -29.24
N HIS A 2 -6.91 -12.09 -29.42
CA HIS A 2 -5.87 -11.20 -29.93
C HIS A 2 -6.20 -10.47 -31.25
N ASN A 3 -6.76 -11.18 -32.24
CA ASN A 3 -7.12 -10.56 -33.54
C ASN A 3 -8.24 -9.51 -33.41
N LEU A 4 -9.11 -9.66 -32.40
CA LEU A 4 -10.25 -8.77 -32.18
C LEU A 4 -9.78 -7.47 -31.51
N VAL A 5 -8.90 -7.57 -30.50
CA VAL A 5 -8.27 -6.41 -29.86
C VAL A 5 -7.38 -5.65 -30.85
N SER A 6 -6.64 -6.34 -31.71
CA SER A 6 -5.78 -5.72 -32.73
C SER A 6 -6.59 -4.93 -33.78
N GLY A 7 -7.73 -5.46 -34.25
CA GLY A 7 -8.62 -4.73 -35.15
C GLY A 7 -9.26 -3.50 -34.50
N MET A 8 -9.57 -3.56 -33.21
CA MET A 8 -10.10 -2.41 -32.47
C MET A 8 -9.05 -1.34 -32.20
N LEU A 9 -7.82 -1.73 -31.87
CA LEU A 9 -6.72 -0.78 -31.77
C LEU A 9 -6.54 -0.05 -33.11
N ALA A 10 -6.58 -0.76 -34.23
CA ALA A 10 -6.49 -0.14 -35.56
C ALA A 10 -7.65 0.82 -35.87
N ALA A 11 -8.87 0.54 -35.37
CA ALA A 11 -10.05 1.38 -35.56
C ALA A 11 -10.14 2.58 -34.61
N LEU A 12 -9.57 2.47 -33.40
CA LEU A 12 -9.59 3.50 -32.36
C LEU A 12 -8.34 4.39 -32.37
N ILE A 13 -7.22 3.90 -32.92
CA ILE A 13 -6.04 4.73 -33.19
C ILE A 13 -6.42 5.71 -34.31
N PRO A 14 -6.34 7.03 -34.06
CA PRO A 14 -6.87 8.03 -34.98
C PRO A 14 -6.00 8.11 -36.23
N ASN A 15 -6.35 7.35 -37.26
CA ASN A 15 -5.93 7.63 -38.62
C ASN A 15 -7.02 8.51 -39.25
N ALA A 16 -6.77 9.83 -39.26
CA ALA A 16 -7.65 10.89 -39.78
C ALA A 16 -8.87 11.28 -38.91
N GLY A 17 -8.65 12.12 -37.89
CA GLY A 17 -9.48 13.29 -37.52
C GLY A 17 -10.98 13.14 -37.18
N GLY A 18 -11.59 11.96 -37.31
CA GLY A 18 -13.03 11.76 -37.10
C GLY A 18 -13.36 11.30 -35.68
N THR A 19 -14.44 11.85 -35.12
CA THR A 19 -15.07 11.30 -33.91
C THR A 19 -15.48 9.85 -34.20
N PRO A 20 -15.14 8.85 -33.35
CA PRO A 20 -15.57 7.48 -33.57
C PRO A 20 -17.10 7.42 -33.64
N SER A 21 -17.65 6.65 -34.58
CA SER A 21 -19.10 6.51 -34.71
C SER A 21 -19.70 5.95 -33.41
N ASN A 22 -20.91 6.39 -33.05
CA ASN A 22 -21.60 5.88 -31.85
C ASN A 22 -21.70 4.34 -31.87
N GLU A 23 -21.87 3.73 -33.05
CA GLU A 23 -21.88 2.28 -33.23
C GLU A 23 -20.55 1.61 -32.85
N LEU A 24 -19.41 2.25 -33.18
CA LEU A 24 -18.09 1.77 -32.80
C LEU A 24 -17.90 1.85 -31.28
N ARG A 25 -18.43 2.89 -30.64
CA ARG A 25 -18.40 3.03 -29.18
C ARG A 25 -19.23 1.94 -28.50
N ASP A 26 -20.46 1.72 -28.94
CA ASP A 26 -21.36 0.69 -28.39
C ASP A 26 -20.83 -0.74 -28.62
N TYR A 27 -20.15 -0.97 -29.75
CA TYR A 27 -19.45 -2.23 -29.99
C TYR A 27 -18.23 -2.37 -29.06
N THR A 28 -17.48 -1.28 -28.85
CA THR A 28 -16.29 -1.26 -28.00
C THR A 28 -16.61 -1.56 -26.55
N GLU A 29 -17.66 -0.93 -26.01
CA GLU A 29 -18.16 -1.20 -24.65
C GLU A 29 -18.52 -2.69 -24.46
N ARG A 30 -19.19 -3.30 -25.44
CA ARG A 30 -19.52 -4.74 -25.40
C ARG A 30 -18.30 -5.65 -25.40
N VAL A 31 -17.22 -5.26 -26.07
CA VAL A 31 -15.96 -6.03 -26.07
C VAL A 31 -15.20 -5.84 -24.77
N ILE A 32 -15.11 -4.60 -24.27
CA ILE A 32 -14.45 -4.23 -23.01
C ILE A 32 -14.98 -5.11 -21.86
N VAL A 33 -16.30 -5.27 -21.74
CA VAL A 33 -16.92 -6.10 -20.69
C VAL A 33 -16.54 -7.59 -20.79
N ARG A 34 -16.15 -8.07 -21.97
CA ARG A 34 -15.76 -9.48 -22.19
C ARG A 34 -14.26 -9.71 -22.00
N LEU A 35 -13.47 -8.66 -21.83
CA LEU A 35 -12.04 -8.77 -21.56
C LEU A 35 -11.79 -9.17 -20.11
N ARG A 36 -11.00 -10.23 -19.93
CA ARG A 36 -10.60 -10.70 -18.60
C ARG A 36 -9.40 -9.96 -18.04
N ASP A 37 -8.55 -9.45 -18.93
CA ASP A 37 -7.32 -8.76 -18.55
C ASP A 37 -7.64 -7.28 -18.25
N PRO A 38 -7.41 -6.82 -17.01
CA PRO A 38 -7.70 -5.45 -16.60
C PRO A 38 -6.85 -4.42 -17.35
N TYR A 39 -5.63 -4.76 -17.78
CA TYR A 39 -4.76 -3.85 -18.53
C TYR A 39 -5.32 -3.59 -19.93
N PHE A 40 -5.73 -4.64 -20.65
CA PHE A 40 -6.35 -4.46 -21.96
C PHE A 40 -7.67 -3.72 -21.86
N ARG A 41 -8.46 -4.02 -20.82
CA ARG A 41 -9.73 -3.31 -20.57
C ARG A 41 -9.49 -1.82 -20.38
N VAL A 42 -8.57 -1.44 -19.49
CA VAL A 42 -8.19 -0.05 -19.22
C VAL A 42 -7.65 0.66 -20.45
N MET A 43 -6.79 0.01 -21.24
CA MET A 43 -6.27 0.60 -22.49
C MET A 43 -7.39 0.88 -23.49
N LEU A 44 -8.33 -0.04 -23.68
CA LEU A 44 -9.45 0.17 -24.60
C LEU A 44 -10.47 1.18 -24.07
N THR A 45 -10.77 1.17 -22.77
CA THR A 45 -11.61 2.17 -22.12
C THR A 45 -11.03 3.56 -22.37
N GLN A 46 -9.72 3.74 -22.11
CA GLN A 46 -9.08 5.03 -22.32
C GLN A 46 -9.08 5.47 -23.79
N LEU A 47 -8.90 4.55 -24.73
CA LEU A 47 -8.98 4.87 -26.15
C LEU A 47 -10.40 5.27 -26.60
N ALA A 48 -11.42 4.66 -25.99
CA ALA A 48 -12.82 4.89 -26.33
C ALA A 48 -13.40 6.17 -25.68
N SER A 49 -13.22 6.36 -24.37
CA SER A 49 -13.79 7.48 -23.62
C SER A 49 -12.87 8.70 -23.54
N LYS A 50 -11.55 8.51 -23.68
CA LYS A 50 -10.52 9.54 -23.48
C LYS A 50 -10.57 10.18 -22.08
N ASP A 51 -11.22 9.53 -21.12
CA ASP A 51 -11.33 9.97 -19.74
C ASP A 51 -10.66 8.96 -18.81
N TRP A 52 -9.61 9.42 -18.13
CA TRP A 52 -8.89 8.60 -17.15
C TRP A 52 -9.75 8.27 -15.93
N SER A 53 -10.82 9.01 -15.65
CA SER A 53 -11.67 8.76 -14.48
C SER A 53 -12.26 7.35 -14.49
N GLU A 54 -12.71 6.85 -15.65
CA GLU A 54 -13.24 5.49 -15.81
C GLU A 54 -12.17 4.42 -15.60
N VAL A 55 -10.93 4.70 -16.01
CA VAL A 55 -9.77 3.84 -15.80
C VAL A 55 -9.45 3.67 -14.31
N LEU A 56 -9.66 4.71 -13.51
CA LEU A 56 -9.29 4.73 -12.10
C LEU A 56 -10.28 3.99 -11.20
N GLU A 57 -11.52 3.82 -11.66
CA GLU A 57 -12.54 3.00 -10.99
C GLU A 57 -12.35 1.50 -11.26
N GLU A 58 -11.38 1.11 -12.08
CA GLU A 58 -11.06 -0.29 -12.33
C GLU A 58 -10.40 -0.97 -11.12
N GLU A 59 -11.21 -1.56 -10.24
CA GLU A 59 -10.73 -2.24 -9.03
C GLU A 59 -9.87 -3.48 -9.33
N LEU A 60 -10.04 -4.14 -10.49
CA LEU A 60 -9.19 -5.28 -10.86
C LEU A 60 -7.79 -4.86 -11.32
N LEU A 61 -7.56 -3.57 -11.59
CA LEU A 61 -6.24 -3.05 -11.87
C LEU A 61 -5.49 -2.79 -10.55
N PRO A 62 -4.29 -3.37 -10.34
CA PRO A 62 -3.52 -3.19 -9.11
C PRO A 62 -3.34 -1.70 -8.76
N LEU A 63 -3.39 -1.35 -7.47
CA LEU A 63 -3.31 0.06 -7.06
C LEU A 63 -2.05 0.73 -7.61
N ARG A 64 -0.91 0.02 -7.60
CA ARG A 64 0.35 0.52 -8.15
C ARG A 64 0.25 0.93 -9.62
N ALA A 65 -0.48 0.19 -10.44
CA ALA A 65 -0.66 0.52 -11.86
C ALA A 65 -1.57 1.74 -12.03
N ARG A 66 -2.65 1.83 -11.23
CA ARG A 66 -3.49 3.04 -11.18
C ARG A 66 -2.69 4.26 -10.72
N LEU A 67 -1.83 4.12 -9.71
CA LEU A 67 -0.93 5.17 -9.25
C LEU A 67 0.03 5.65 -10.35
N ALA A 68 0.61 4.73 -11.13
CA ALA A 68 1.47 5.11 -12.26
C ALA A 68 0.71 5.95 -13.30
N ILE A 69 -0.52 5.58 -13.63
CA ILE A 69 -1.37 6.31 -14.57
C ILE A 69 -1.70 7.71 -14.04
N ILE A 70 -2.15 7.84 -12.78
CA ILE A 70 -2.51 9.16 -12.24
C ILE A 70 -1.32 10.10 -12.16
N PHE A 71 -0.13 9.59 -11.80
CA PHE A 71 1.05 10.45 -11.73
C PHE A 71 1.50 10.92 -13.11
N GLN A 72 1.17 10.17 -14.16
CA GLN A 72 1.55 10.53 -15.52
C GLN A 72 0.53 11.45 -16.20
N PHE A 73 -0.76 11.31 -15.90
CA PHE A 73 -1.82 11.89 -16.73
C PHE A 73 -2.84 12.78 -16.00
N LEU A 74 -2.90 12.77 -14.67
CA LEU A 74 -3.87 13.60 -13.93
C LEU A 74 -3.25 14.93 -13.50
N GLU A 75 -4.06 15.98 -13.50
CA GLU A 75 -3.70 17.27 -12.91
C GLU A 75 -3.66 17.19 -11.37
N ASP A 76 -2.86 18.05 -10.74
CA ASP A 76 -2.61 18.07 -9.29
C ASP A 76 -3.88 18.00 -8.43
N LYS A 77 -4.94 18.71 -8.84
CA LYS A 77 -6.22 18.72 -8.12
C LYS A 77 -6.92 17.36 -8.16
N ALA A 78 -6.96 16.73 -9.34
CA ALA A 78 -7.56 15.43 -9.53
C ALA A 78 -6.73 14.34 -8.83
N LEU A 79 -5.40 14.43 -8.96
CA LEU A 79 -4.44 13.57 -8.28
C LEU A 79 -4.63 13.61 -6.76
N SER A 80 -4.62 14.81 -6.16
CA SER A 80 -4.79 15.00 -4.72
C SER A 80 -6.12 14.44 -4.21
N SER A 81 -7.20 14.66 -4.98
CA SER A 81 -8.53 14.11 -4.67
C SER A 81 -8.55 12.58 -4.72
N TYR A 82 -7.90 11.97 -5.73
CA TYR A 82 -7.83 10.53 -5.86
C TYR A 82 -7.02 9.88 -4.73
N LEU A 83 -5.84 10.43 -4.42
CA LEU A 83 -4.99 9.92 -3.34
C LEU A 83 -5.72 9.98 -1.99
N ARG A 84 -6.36 11.10 -1.67
CA ARG A 84 -7.15 11.23 -0.43
C ARG A 84 -8.28 10.21 -0.36
N ARG A 85 -9.13 10.13 -1.40
CA ARG A 85 -10.24 9.16 -1.45
C ARG A 85 -9.75 7.72 -1.33
N THR A 86 -8.62 7.39 -1.94
CA THR A 86 -8.06 6.04 -1.89
C THR A 86 -7.53 5.71 -0.50
N THR A 87 -6.84 6.65 0.15
CA THR A 87 -6.41 6.50 1.54
C THR A 87 -7.61 6.35 2.49
N ASP A 88 -8.63 7.19 2.35
CA ASP A 88 -9.83 7.11 3.20
C ASP A 88 -10.53 5.76 3.07
N ARG A 89 -10.69 5.25 1.83
CA ARG A 89 -11.24 3.90 1.61
C ARG A 89 -10.37 2.80 2.20
N ALA A 90 -9.05 2.94 2.11
CA ALA A 90 -8.12 1.97 2.67
C ALA A 90 -8.20 1.91 4.20
N CYS A 91 -8.33 3.07 4.86
CA CYS A 91 -8.55 3.15 6.30
C CYS A 91 -9.87 2.49 6.72
N VAL A 92 -10.93 2.63 5.92
CA VAL A 92 -12.25 2.03 6.24
C VAL A 92 -12.31 0.53 5.96
N ARG A 93 -11.55 0.04 4.98
CA ARG A 93 -11.58 -1.38 4.56
C ARG A 93 -10.45 -2.23 5.17
N GLY A 94 -9.48 -1.62 5.87
CA GLY A 94 -8.24 -2.31 6.24
C GLY A 94 -7.44 -2.79 5.04
N ASP A 95 -7.45 -2.02 3.94
CA ASP A 95 -6.73 -2.39 2.72
C ASP A 95 -5.27 -1.95 2.80
N ILE A 96 -4.39 -2.92 3.05
CA ILE A 96 -2.97 -2.68 3.28
C ILE A 96 -2.26 -2.05 2.07
N GLU A 97 -2.79 -2.19 0.85
CA GLU A 97 -2.22 -1.51 -0.32
C GLU A 97 -2.25 0.02 -0.15
N GLY A 98 -3.21 0.56 0.62
CA GLY A 98 -3.31 1.99 0.93
C GLY A 98 -2.11 2.57 1.68
N LEU A 99 -1.30 1.73 2.33
CA LEU A 99 -0.04 2.16 2.97
C LEU A 99 0.93 2.79 1.98
N ILE A 100 0.88 2.44 0.69
CA ILE A 100 1.77 3.05 -0.31
C ILE A 100 1.49 4.57 -0.47
N ILE A 101 0.26 4.99 -0.19
CA ILE A 101 -0.16 6.41 -0.26
C ILE A 101 -0.06 7.06 1.12
N ALA A 102 -0.62 6.42 2.14
CA ALA A 102 -0.66 6.96 3.50
C ALA A 102 0.73 7.00 4.16
N GLY A 103 1.64 6.11 3.74
CA GLY A 103 2.93 5.87 4.36
C GLY A 103 2.81 5.34 5.79
N LEU A 104 3.95 5.12 6.45
CA LEU A 104 4.00 4.87 7.90
C LEU A 104 3.85 6.19 8.66
N THR A 105 2.66 6.76 8.58
CA THR A 105 2.18 7.98 9.25
C THR A 105 1.04 7.62 10.21
N PRO A 106 0.57 8.54 11.07
CA PRO A 106 -0.60 8.27 11.90
C PRO A 106 -1.81 7.79 11.10
N THR A 107 -2.04 8.35 9.91
CA THR A 107 -3.12 7.91 9.01
C THR A 107 -2.89 6.49 8.48
N GLY A 108 -1.67 6.14 8.11
CA GLY A 108 -1.39 4.80 7.58
C GLY A 108 -1.48 3.71 8.63
N VAL A 109 -1.10 3.99 9.89
CA VAL A 109 -1.21 3.03 10.98
C VAL A 109 -2.67 2.66 11.27
N VAL A 110 -3.63 3.56 11.00
CA VAL A 110 -5.09 3.29 11.12
C VAL A 110 -5.57 2.19 10.16
N ILE A 111 -4.82 1.86 9.10
CA ILE A 111 -5.16 0.77 8.16
C ILE A 111 -4.87 -0.61 8.77
N LEU A 112 -3.90 -0.69 9.69
CA LEU A 112 -3.36 -1.96 10.19
C LEU A 112 -4.32 -2.78 11.08
N PRO A 113 -5.14 -2.18 11.99
CA PRO A 113 -6.03 -2.95 12.86
C PRO A 113 -6.96 -3.90 12.10
N ASP A 114 -7.71 -3.38 11.13
CA ASP A 114 -8.64 -4.19 10.31
C ASP A 114 -7.92 -5.27 9.50
N CYS A 115 -6.68 -5.00 9.07
CA CYS A 115 -5.84 -6.00 8.40
C CYS A 115 -5.46 -7.14 9.36
N VAL A 116 -5.05 -6.81 10.58
CA VAL A 116 -4.74 -7.79 11.63
C VAL A 116 -5.98 -8.59 12.02
N ASP A 117 -7.13 -7.94 12.20
CA ASP A 117 -8.38 -8.62 12.57
C ASP A 117 -8.83 -9.63 11.51
N ARG A 118 -8.58 -9.34 10.22
CA ARG A 118 -8.92 -10.23 9.11
C ARG A 118 -7.92 -11.37 8.91
N THR A 119 -6.62 -11.12 9.09
CA THR A 119 -5.56 -12.06 8.69
C THR A 119 -4.89 -12.76 9.87
N GLY A 120 -4.96 -12.19 11.07
CA GLY A 120 -4.19 -12.59 12.23
C GLY A 120 -2.70 -12.23 12.15
N ASP A 121 -2.26 -11.48 11.12
CA ASP A 121 -0.84 -11.15 10.90
C ASP A 121 -0.36 -10.02 11.82
N VAL A 122 -0.19 -10.35 13.10
CA VAL A 122 0.37 -9.45 14.11
C VAL A 122 1.86 -9.17 13.89
N GLN A 123 2.57 -10.07 13.19
CA GLN A 123 3.99 -9.90 12.88
C GLN A 123 4.21 -8.68 11.98
N SER A 124 3.48 -8.58 10.86
CA SER A 124 3.58 -7.45 9.94
C SER A 124 3.23 -6.14 10.65
N ALA A 125 2.17 -6.14 11.45
CA ALA A 125 1.76 -4.97 12.24
C ALA A 125 2.82 -4.55 13.28
N ALA A 126 3.42 -5.51 14.00
CA ALA A 126 4.48 -5.24 14.97
C ALA A 126 5.76 -4.68 14.31
N ILE A 127 6.15 -5.23 13.16
CA ILE A 127 7.32 -4.75 12.42
C ILE A 127 7.08 -3.33 11.91
N LEU A 128 5.96 -3.07 11.23
CA LEU A 128 5.62 -1.73 10.73
C LEU A 128 5.47 -0.73 11.88
N GLY A 129 4.84 -1.15 12.98
CA GLY A 129 4.71 -0.39 14.22
C GLY A 129 6.07 -0.02 14.82
N ALA A 130 7.02 -0.95 14.89
CA ALA A 130 8.36 -0.69 15.42
C ALA A 130 9.19 0.32 14.60
N TYR A 131 8.92 0.45 13.29
CA TYR A 131 9.53 1.47 12.43
C TYR A 131 8.88 2.85 12.56
N ALA A 132 7.61 2.90 12.99
CA ALA A 132 6.85 4.13 13.14
C ALA A 132 6.92 4.68 14.57
N SER A 133 6.77 3.82 15.57
CA SER A 133 6.63 4.18 16.97
C SER A 133 7.78 3.66 17.84
N PRO A 134 8.27 4.46 18.81
CA PRO A 134 7.96 5.88 19.05
C PRO A 134 8.72 6.87 18.14
N ALA A 135 9.56 6.39 17.21
CA ALA A 135 10.53 7.21 16.49
C ALA A 135 9.95 8.34 15.63
N LYS A 136 8.80 8.12 14.98
CA LYS A 136 8.12 9.11 14.15
C LYS A 136 6.92 9.71 14.87
N PHE A 137 6.17 8.86 15.59
CA PHE A 137 5.04 9.24 16.44
C PHE A 137 4.77 8.15 17.47
N ALA A 138 4.21 8.52 18.62
CA ALA A 138 3.76 7.57 19.63
C ALA A 138 2.40 6.98 19.22
N ASP A 139 2.27 5.65 19.26
CA ASP A 139 1.02 4.96 18.99
C ASP A 139 0.87 3.74 19.92
N ALA A 140 -0.25 3.68 20.65
CA ALA A 140 -0.49 2.62 21.63
C ALA A 140 -0.82 1.27 20.98
N CYS A 141 -1.42 1.27 19.79
CA CYS A 141 -1.73 0.02 19.08
C CYS A 141 -0.45 -0.65 18.58
N ALA A 142 0.50 0.15 18.07
CA ALA A 142 1.82 -0.30 17.66
C ALA A 142 2.56 -0.99 18.82
N GLU A 143 2.60 -0.39 20.00
CA GLU A 143 3.23 -1.01 21.18
C GLU A 143 2.48 -2.29 21.62
N ARG A 144 1.14 -2.33 21.51
CA ARG A 144 0.37 -3.54 21.81
C ARG A 144 0.67 -4.69 20.85
N TRP A 145 0.74 -4.43 19.54
CA TRP A 145 1.10 -5.46 18.56
C TRP A 145 2.53 -5.94 18.76
N LEU A 146 3.42 -5.02 19.12
CA LEU A 146 4.79 -5.32 19.47
C LEU A 146 4.85 -6.35 20.61
N GLU A 147 4.21 -6.08 21.75
CA GLU A 147 4.15 -7.04 22.86
C GLU A 147 3.42 -8.34 22.49
N THR A 148 2.38 -8.28 21.66
CA THR A 148 1.67 -9.49 21.23
C THR A 148 2.54 -10.39 20.34
N TYR A 149 3.30 -9.80 19.41
CA TYR A 149 4.21 -10.56 18.55
C TYR A 149 5.37 -11.14 19.36
N ARG A 150 5.86 -10.37 20.32
CA ARG A 150 6.84 -10.77 21.32
C ARG A 150 6.39 -12.01 22.09
N ASP A 151 5.18 -11.99 22.66
CA ASP A 151 4.58 -13.11 23.38
C ASP A 151 4.40 -14.34 22.47
N LEU A 152 4.00 -14.13 21.21
CA LEU A 152 3.86 -15.20 20.22
C LEU A 152 5.19 -15.90 19.94
N LEU A 153 6.27 -15.14 19.74
CA LEU A 153 7.60 -15.69 19.52
C LEU A 153 8.10 -16.46 20.75
N ASP A 154 7.90 -15.92 21.94
CA ASP A 154 8.30 -16.57 23.19
C ASP A 154 7.50 -17.87 23.42
N GLY A 155 6.19 -17.84 23.17
CA GLY A 155 5.31 -19.00 23.25
C GLY A 155 5.70 -20.12 22.29
N PHE A 156 6.18 -19.77 21.09
CA PHE A 156 6.70 -20.73 20.11
C PHE A 156 8.18 -21.08 20.33
N LYS A 157 8.82 -20.56 21.38
CA LYS A 157 10.25 -20.76 21.69
C LYS A 157 11.18 -20.28 20.57
N LEU A 158 10.73 -19.28 19.80
CA LEU A 158 11.46 -18.64 18.71
C LEU A 158 12.37 -17.52 19.22
N PHE A 159 13.12 -17.78 20.29
CA PHE A 159 13.91 -16.77 21.01
C PHE A 159 14.94 -16.07 20.12
N HIS A 160 15.54 -16.78 19.15
CA HIS A 160 16.49 -16.19 18.23
C HIS A 160 15.84 -15.10 17.35
N TYR A 161 14.62 -15.34 16.86
CA TYR A 161 13.88 -14.35 16.08
C TYR A 161 13.44 -13.17 16.94
N ARG A 162 13.05 -13.44 18.19
CA ARG A 162 12.71 -12.40 19.16
C ARG A 162 13.89 -11.48 19.43
N VAL A 163 15.05 -12.04 19.74
CA VAL A 163 16.28 -11.26 19.98
C VAL A 163 16.67 -10.46 18.73
N ALA A 164 16.60 -11.06 17.54
CA ALA A 164 16.90 -10.36 16.29
C ALA A 164 15.95 -9.17 16.05
N PHE A 165 14.66 -9.35 16.29
CA PHE A 165 13.65 -8.29 16.19
C PHE A 165 13.95 -7.14 17.16
N ASP A 166 14.22 -7.45 18.43
CA ASP A 166 14.49 -6.44 19.46
C ASP A 166 15.78 -5.66 19.19
N ILE A 167 16.83 -6.33 18.71
CA ILE A 167 18.07 -5.68 18.28
C ILE A 167 17.81 -4.73 17.11
N GLY A 168 17.08 -5.18 16.08
CA GLY A 168 16.74 -4.36 14.91
C GLY A 168 15.92 -3.11 15.28
N ARG A 169 14.95 -3.26 16.18
CA ARG A 169 14.20 -2.12 16.73
C ARG A 169 15.12 -1.18 17.51
N GLY A 170 15.97 -1.73 18.40
CA GLY A 170 16.91 -0.94 19.20
C GLY A 170 17.86 -0.10 18.34
N GLN A 171 18.37 -0.67 17.24
CA GLN A 171 19.20 0.05 16.26
C GLN A 171 18.42 1.20 15.60
N THR A 172 17.17 0.95 15.21
CA THR A 172 16.30 1.97 14.59
C THR A 172 16.04 3.14 15.55
N LEU A 173 15.74 2.85 16.82
CA LEU A 173 15.54 3.87 17.85
C LEU A 173 16.81 4.66 18.15
N HIS A 174 17.94 3.96 18.28
CA HIS A 174 19.24 4.59 18.48
C HIS A 174 19.58 5.56 17.34
N TYR A 175 19.34 5.15 16.09
CA TYR A 175 19.51 6.03 14.93
C TYR A 175 18.55 7.24 14.98
N ALA A 176 17.29 7.05 15.38
CA ALA A 176 16.34 8.15 15.52
C ALA A 176 16.79 9.19 16.57
N VAL A 177 17.37 8.73 17.69
CA VAL A 177 17.93 9.61 18.72
C VAL A 177 19.14 10.38 18.21
N GLN A 178 20.06 9.72 17.52
CA GLN A 178 21.25 10.37 16.96
C GLN A 178 20.91 11.47 15.94
N ASN A 179 19.83 11.28 15.17
CA ASN A 179 19.36 12.28 14.21
C ASN A 179 18.47 13.38 14.83
N GLY A 180 18.21 13.33 16.13
CA GLY A 180 17.35 14.30 16.81
C GLY A 180 15.84 14.14 16.54
N ASN A 181 15.43 13.04 15.90
CA ASN A 181 14.00 12.74 15.66
C ASN A 181 13.29 12.27 16.94
N LEU A 182 14.05 11.83 17.94
CA LEU A 182 13.55 11.28 19.18
C LEU A 182 14.42 11.72 20.34
N ALA A 183 13.80 12.19 21.44
CA ALA A 183 14.54 12.49 22.64
C ALA A 183 15.16 11.21 23.23
N PRO A 184 16.37 11.27 23.82
CA PRO A 184 16.94 10.12 24.52
C PRO A 184 15.99 9.63 25.62
N PHE A 185 15.72 8.33 25.64
CA PHE A 185 14.91 7.67 26.65
C PHE A 185 15.44 6.27 26.91
N GLU A 186 15.10 5.69 28.06
CA GLU A 186 15.55 4.34 28.42
C GLU A 186 14.60 3.31 27.79
N TRP A 187 14.97 2.79 26.62
CA TRP A 187 14.16 1.79 25.89
C TRP A 187 14.56 0.33 26.17
N ALA A 188 15.71 0.11 26.81
CA ALA A 188 16.15 -1.19 27.27
C ALA A 188 16.72 -1.04 28.68
N PRO A 189 16.33 -1.90 29.63
CA PRO A 189 16.91 -1.90 30.96
C PRO A 189 18.42 -2.16 30.87
N ARG A 190 19.18 -1.55 31.78
CA ARG A 190 20.64 -1.73 31.84
C ARG A 190 20.99 -3.22 31.94
N GLN A 191 21.72 -3.71 30.94
CA GLN A 191 22.15 -5.11 30.94
C GLN A 191 23.32 -5.31 31.90
N ILE A 192 23.21 -6.31 32.77
CA ILE A 192 24.31 -6.75 33.64
C ILE A 192 25.10 -7.81 32.87
N LEU A 193 26.34 -7.51 32.49
CA LEU A 193 27.25 -8.49 31.91
C LEU A 193 27.82 -9.38 33.03
N ILE A 194 27.35 -10.62 33.13
CA ILE A 194 27.96 -11.62 33.99
C ILE A 194 29.11 -12.26 33.21
N ARG A 195 30.35 -11.90 33.54
CA ARG A 195 31.53 -12.65 33.07
C ARG A 195 31.68 -13.90 33.92
N TYR A 196 31.63 -15.06 33.29
CA TYR A 196 32.14 -16.29 33.90
C TYR A 196 33.67 -16.24 33.85
N ASN A 197 34.31 -16.10 35.01
CA ASN A 197 35.72 -16.37 35.15
C ASN A 197 35.88 -17.89 35.26
N HIS A 198 36.57 -18.50 34.30
CA HIS A 198 37.11 -19.85 34.43
C HIS A 198 38.47 -19.81 35.10
#